data_AF-A0A3G8WZC4-F1
#
_entry.id   AF-A0A3G8WZC4-F1
#
_cell.length_a   1.000
_cell.length_b   1.000
_cell.length_c   1.000
_cell.angle_alpha   90.00
_cell.angle_beta   90.00
_cell.angle_gamma   90.00
#
_symmetry.space_group_name_H-M   'P 1'
#
loop_
_entity.id
_entity.type
_entity.pdbx_description
1 polymer ?
#
loop_
_entity_poly.entity_id
_entity_poly.type
_entity_poly.pdbx_seq_one_letter_code
_entity_poly.pdbx_strand_id
1 'polypeptide(L)'
;MKKFLTPLIFAFMIGSASAQKQKMQVFQLMEPGFNTKAIKGTISEVYQTQRFGNKLWWIKIGNDTLIHVWDRHFDTPNMKVGDKRTFTSIKRLDSNWWMKEKSEAMIKTPDPQNILTVQ
;
A
#
# COMPACT_ATOMS: atom_id res chain seq x y z
N MET A 1 27.43 29.88 56.92
CA MET A 1 26.56 28.73 56.55
C MET A 1 26.50 28.64 55.04
N LYS A 2 27.11 27.61 54.44
CA LYS A 2 27.19 27.41 52.99
C LYS A 2 25.92 26.70 52.52
N LYS A 3 25.07 27.36 51.73
CA LYS A 3 23.88 26.74 51.13
C LYS A 3 24.31 26.08 49.82
N PHE A 4 24.22 24.75 49.79
CA PHE A 4 24.54 23.95 48.61
C PHE A 4 23.50 24.17 47.52
N LEU A 5 23.96 24.54 46.32
CA LEU A 5 23.18 24.48 45.09
C LEU A 5 22.84 23.02 44.78
N THR A 6 21.56 22.72 44.63
CA THR A 6 21.08 21.45 44.05
C THR A 6 21.13 21.57 42.53
N PRO A 7 21.86 20.71 41.78
CA PRO A 7 21.73 20.68 40.34
C PRO A 7 20.47 19.90 39.95
N LEU A 8 19.57 20.58 39.24
CA LEU A 8 18.40 19.99 38.59
C LEU A 8 18.91 19.19 37.38
N ILE A 9 19.04 17.87 37.52
CA ILE A 9 19.41 16.98 36.41
C ILE A 9 18.16 16.83 35.53
N PHE A 10 18.06 17.63 34.47
CA PHE A 10 17.16 17.38 33.36
C PHE A 10 17.74 16.22 32.54
N ALA A 11 17.36 14.99 32.88
CA ALA A 11 17.68 13.83 32.06
C ALA A 11 16.84 13.92 30.78
N PHE A 12 17.43 14.48 29.72
CA PHE A 12 16.89 14.40 28.37
C PHE A 12 16.98 12.92 27.92
N MET A 13 15.95 12.14 28.26
CA MET A 13 15.75 10.84 27.63
C MET A 13 15.36 11.12 26.17
N ILE A 14 16.36 11.26 25.30
CA ILE A 14 16.20 11.03 23.87
C ILE A 14 16.00 9.53 23.74
N GLY A 15 14.81 9.06 24.12
CA GLY A 15 14.35 7.75 23.73
C GLY A 15 14.33 7.77 22.21
N SER A 16 15.27 7.07 21.60
CA SER A 16 15.14 6.63 20.23
C SER A 16 13.83 5.86 20.16
N ALA A 17 12.74 6.56 19.86
CA ALA A 17 11.52 5.94 19.40
C ALA A 17 11.93 5.29 18.09
N SER A 18 12.44 4.06 18.18
CA SER A 18 12.50 3.18 17.04
C SER A 18 11.04 3.08 16.62
N ALA A 19 10.67 3.85 15.60
CA ALA A 19 9.43 3.69 14.91
C ALA A 19 9.50 2.26 14.37
N GLN A 20 9.01 1.31 15.17
CA GLN A 20 8.97 -0.09 14.87
C GLN A 20 8.18 -0.17 13.57
N LYS A 21 8.89 -0.29 12.44
CA LYS A 21 8.30 -0.21 11.10
C LYS A 21 7.09 -1.15 11.11
N GLN A 22 5.89 -0.59 11.11
CA GLN A 22 4.67 -1.40 11.16
C GLN A 22 4.75 -2.37 9.99
N LYS A 23 4.71 -3.67 10.31
CA LYS A 23 4.80 -4.72 9.30
C LYS A 23 3.58 -4.60 8.40
N MET A 24 3.81 -4.29 7.13
CA MET A 24 2.75 -4.16 6.13
C MET A 24 1.91 -5.45 6.09
N GLN A 25 0.60 -5.29 6.31
CA GLN A 25 -0.41 -6.32 6.19
C GLN A 25 -0.97 -6.29 4.77
N VAL A 26 -0.85 -7.40 4.07
CA VAL A 26 -1.20 -7.47 2.66
C VAL A 26 -2.36 -8.44 2.49
N PHE A 27 -3.35 -8.01 1.73
CA PHE A 27 -4.55 -8.76 1.44
C PHE A 27 -4.81 -8.78 -0.05
N GLN A 28 -5.60 -9.76 -0.48
CA GLN A 28 -6.15 -9.85 -1.82
C GLN A 28 -7.66 -9.76 -1.75
N LEU A 29 -8.24 -8.92 -2.61
CA LEU A 29 -9.67 -8.88 -2.85
C LEU A 29 -10.08 -10.13 -3.63
N MET A 30 -11.00 -10.90 -3.06
CA MET A 30 -11.55 -12.11 -3.66
C MET A 30 -12.93 -11.82 -4.26
N GLU A 31 -13.51 -12.83 -4.89
CA GLU A 31 -14.89 -12.76 -5.37
C GLU A 31 -15.88 -12.48 -4.24
N PRO A 32 -17.00 -11.79 -4.53
CA PRO A 32 -18.09 -11.63 -3.57
C PRO A 32 -18.53 -12.97 -2.99
N GLY A 33 -18.67 -13.04 -1.66
CA GLY A 33 -19.13 -14.24 -0.96
C GLY A 33 -18.04 -15.26 -0.63
N PHE A 34 -16.78 -15.04 -1.04
CA PHE A 34 -15.67 -15.93 -0.70
C PHE A 34 -15.48 -16.09 0.82
N ASN A 35 -15.66 -15.00 1.58
CA ASN A 35 -15.77 -15.00 3.03
C ASN A 35 -16.43 -13.71 3.54
N THR A 36 -16.67 -13.64 4.85
CA THR A 36 -17.28 -12.50 5.54
C THR A 36 -16.27 -11.46 6.04
N LYS A 37 -14.96 -11.64 5.79
CA LYS A 37 -13.94 -10.69 6.23
C LYS A 37 -14.05 -9.41 5.41
N ALA A 38 -13.86 -8.27 6.07
CA ALA A 38 -13.85 -6.97 5.42
C ALA A 38 -12.81 -6.05 6.05
N ILE A 39 -12.23 -5.17 5.24
CA ILE A 39 -11.39 -4.05 5.68
C ILE A 39 -12.07 -2.76 5.24
N LYS A 40 -12.23 -1.82 6.17
CA LYS A 40 -12.80 -0.49 5.90
C LYS A 40 -11.78 0.57 6.25
N GLY A 41 -11.64 1.59 5.41
CA GLY A 41 -10.82 2.75 5.73
C GLY A 41 -10.76 3.75 4.59
N THR A 42 -9.92 4.77 4.79
CA THR A 42 -9.62 5.78 3.77
C THR A 42 -8.45 5.30 2.93
N ILE A 43 -8.58 5.40 1.61
CA ILE A 43 -7.52 5.12 0.66
C ILE A 43 -6.43 6.19 0.80
N SER A 44 -5.23 5.78 1.19
CA SER A 44 -4.06 6.67 1.33
C SER A 44 -3.18 6.68 0.10
N GLU A 45 -3.16 5.58 -0.66
CA GLU A 45 -2.35 5.46 -1.87
C GLU A 45 -2.98 4.45 -2.84
N VAL A 46 -2.85 4.70 -4.14
CA VAL A 46 -3.19 3.76 -5.19
C VAL A 46 -2.01 3.69 -6.15
N TYR A 47 -1.53 2.49 -6.43
CA TYR A 47 -0.41 2.30 -7.35
C TYR A 47 -0.45 0.93 -8.02
N GLN A 48 0.42 0.76 -9.01
CA GLN A 48 0.57 -0.49 -9.75
C GLN A 48 1.99 -1.05 -9.60
N THR A 49 2.11 -2.37 -9.66
CA THR A 49 3.39 -3.06 -9.90
C THR A 49 3.24 -4.01 -11.09
N GLN A 50 4.37 -4.39 -11.70
CA GLN A 50 4.41 -5.41 -12.74
C GLN A 50 5.21 -6.65 -12.27
N ARG A 51 4.60 -7.83 -12.46
CA ARG A 51 5.15 -9.14 -12.06
C ARG A 51 4.86 -10.17 -13.14
N PHE A 52 5.89 -10.79 -13.68
CA PHE A 52 5.77 -11.82 -14.70
C PHE A 52 4.90 -11.34 -15.87
N GLY A 53 5.08 -10.08 -16.29
CA GLY A 53 4.25 -9.43 -17.32
C GLY A 53 2.85 -8.98 -16.88
N ASN A 54 2.37 -9.36 -15.68
CA ASN A 54 1.04 -8.99 -15.18
C ASN A 54 1.07 -7.66 -14.42
N LYS A 55 0.09 -6.79 -14.67
CA LYS A 55 -0.15 -5.56 -13.90
C LYS A 55 -0.99 -5.89 -12.67
N LEU A 56 -0.55 -5.42 -11.50
CA LEU A 56 -1.21 -5.64 -10.21
C LEU A 56 -1.58 -4.30 -9.59
N TRP A 57 -2.85 -4.11 -9.24
CA TRP A 57 -3.32 -2.89 -8.58
C TRP A 57 -3.25 -3.04 -7.06
N TRP A 58 -2.68 -2.03 -6.40
CA TRP A 58 -2.51 -1.99 -4.96
C TRP A 58 -3.18 -0.75 -4.39
N ILE A 59 -4.05 -0.97 -3.42
CA ILE A 59 -4.74 0.09 -2.66
C ILE A 59 -4.22 0.03 -1.23
N LYS A 60 -3.63 1.14 -0.78
CA LYS A 60 -3.19 1.31 0.59
C LYS A 60 -4.30 1.93 1.42
N ILE A 61 -4.56 1.35 2.58
CA ILE A 61 -5.51 1.84 3.57
C ILE A 61 -4.71 2.22 4.82
N GLY A 62 -4.73 3.50 5.18
CA GLY A 62 -3.90 4.01 6.28
C GLY A 62 -2.40 3.81 6.02
N ASN A 63 -1.64 3.37 7.03
CA ASN A 63 -0.19 3.27 6.95
C ASN A 63 0.36 1.85 6.76
N ASP A 64 -0.39 0.83 7.18
CA ASP A 64 0.11 -0.53 7.35
C ASP A 64 -0.71 -1.60 6.61
N THR A 65 -1.73 -1.21 5.84
CA THR A 65 -2.62 -2.16 5.15
C THR A 65 -2.59 -1.94 3.64
N LEU A 66 -2.34 -3.00 2.88
CA LEU A 66 -2.39 -3.03 1.41
C LEU A 66 -3.38 -4.08 0.94
N ILE A 67 -4.15 -3.74 -0.09
CA ILE A 67 -5.14 -4.60 -0.72
C ILE A 67 -4.82 -4.70 -2.20
N HIS A 68 -4.50 -5.90 -2.67
CA HIS A 68 -4.46 -6.22 -4.08
C HIS A 68 -5.89 -6.26 -4.63
N VAL A 69 -6.14 -5.51 -5.70
CA VAL A 69 -7.40 -5.51 -6.42
C VAL A 69 -7.15 -6.00 -7.84
N TRP A 70 -7.95 -6.97 -8.29
CA TRP A 70 -7.89 -7.40 -9.69
C TRP A 70 -8.36 -6.29 -10.61
N ASP A 71 -7.78 -6.19 -11.81
CA ASP A 71 -8.11 -5.14 -12.78
C ASP A 71 -9.63 -5.05 -13.06
N ARG A 72 -10.29 -6.20 -13.25
CA ARG A 72 -11.76 -6.29 -13.43
C ARG A 72 -12.59 -5.79 -12.24
N HIS A 73 -12.01 -5.69 -11.05
CA HIS A 73 -12.66 -5.19 -9.84
C HIS A 73 -12.19 -3.79 -9.47
N PHE A 74 -11.24 -3.23 -10.23
CA PHE A 74 -10.70 -1.91 -9.98
C PHE A 74 -11.64 -0.84 -10.53
N ASP A 75 -12.34 -0.17 -9.62
CA ASP A 75 -13.36 0.82 -9.91
C ASP A 75 -12.74 2.22 -9.84
N THR A 76 -12.11 2.63 -10.94
CA THR A 76 -11.34 3.88 -11.06
C THR A 76 -12.08 5.12 -10.52
N PRO A 77 -13.39 5.32 -10.78
CA PRO A 77 -14.14 6.45 -10.22
C PRO A 77 -14.16 6.53 -8.70
N ASN A 78 -14.23 5.38 -8.00
CA ASN A 78 -14.47 5.31 -6.56
C ASN A 78 -13.33 4.60 -5.77
N MET A 79 -12.17 4.39 -6.40
CA MET A 79 -10.95 3.85 -5.79
C MET A 79 -9.82 4.87 -5.92
N LYS A 80 -10.04 6.08 -5.38
CA LYS A 80 -9.06 7.17 -5.41
C LYS A 80 -8.58 7.52 -4.00
N VAL A 81 -7.42 8.18 -3.91
CA VAL A 81 -6.88 8.68 -2.64
C VAL A 81 -7.88 9.64 -2.00
N GLY A 82 -8.18 9.42 -0.72
CA GLY A 82 -9.19 10.17 0.04
C GLY A 82 -10.55 9.48 0.15
N ASP A 83 -10.86 8.53 -0.74
CA ASP A 83 -12.14 7.82 -0.69
C ASP A 83 -12.20 6.88 0.52
N LYS A 84 -13.38 6.83 1.17
CA LYS A 84 -13.68 5.85 2.22
C LYS A 84 -14.36 4.65 1.60
N ARG A 85 -13.74 3.48 1.69
CA ARG A 85 -14.27 2.25 1.09
C ARG A 85 -14.21 1.07 2.05
N THR A 86 -15.13 0.13 1.84
CA THR A 86 -15.12 -1.19 2.49
C THR A 86 -14.79 -2.22 1.42
N PHE A 87 -13.74 -3.01 1.65
CA PHE A 87 -13.32 -4.13 0.83
C PHE A 87 -13.79 -5.42 1.50
N THR A 88 -14.82 -6.05 0.95
CA THR A 88 -15.39 -7.31 1.46
C THR A 88 -14.76 -8.51 0.77
N SER A 89 -14.83 -9.68 1.41
CA SER A 89 -14.32 -10.94 0.86
C SER A 89 -12.82 -10.87 0.57
N ILE A 90 -12.02 -10.71 1.62
CA ILE A 90 -10.56 -10.54 1.53
C ILE A 90 -9.81 -11.76 2.06
N LYS A 91 -8.64 -12.05 1.49
CA LYS A 91 -7.73 -13.10 1.96
C LYS A 91 -6.36 -12.51 2.26
N ARG A 92 -5.71 -12.95 3.34
CA ARG A 92 -4.32 -12.56 3.63
C ARG A 92 -3.39 -13.09 2.55
N LEU A 93 -2.45 -12.25 2.11
CA LEU A 93 -1.48 -12.57 1.07
C LEU A 93 -0.07 -12.48 1.66
N ASP A 94 0.64 -13.62 1.67
CA ASP A 94 2.03 -13.68 2.12
C ASP A 94 3.00 -13.53 0.94
N SER A 95 2.84 -12.45 0.16
CA SER A 95 3.72 -12.15 -0.97
C SER A 95 4.33 -10.76 -0.85
N ASN A 96 5.41 -10.54 -1.60
CA ASN A 96 6.11 -9.26 -1.70
C ASN A 96 5.86 -8.53 -3.03
N TRP A 97 4.82 -8.94 -3.78
CA TRP A 97 4.58 -8.43 -5.14
C TRP A 97 4.23 -6.95 -5.18
N TRP A 98 3.81 -6.39 -4.06
CA TRP A 98 3.52 -4.98 -3.81
C TRP A 98 4.77 -4.09 -3.68
N MET A 99 5.96 -4.67 -3.50
CA MET A 99 7.22 -3.91 -3.39
C MET A 99 7.57 -3.27 -4.74
N LYS A 100 7.51 -1.94 -4.81
CA LYS A 100 7.75 -1.17 -6.04
C LYS A 100 9.18 -1.36 -6.55
N GLU A 101 10.15 -1.42 -5.65
CA GLU A 101 11.57 -1.61 -5.98
C GLU A 101 11.87 -2.94 -6.66
N LYS A 102 10.99 -3.93 -6.48
CA LYS A 102 11.11 -5.21 -7.16
C LYS A 102 10.39 -5.21 -8.50
N SER A 103 9.52 -4.23 -8.77
CA SER A 103 8.64 -4.17 -9.95
C SER A 103 9.43 -4.29 -11.24
N GLU A 104 8.94 -5.10 -12.18
CA GLU A 104 9.45 -5.06 -13.56
C GLU A 104 9.21 -3.67 -14.16
N ALA A 105 10.08 -3.28 -15.09
CA ALA A 105 9.87 -2.07 -15.88
C ALA A 105 8.58 -2.23 -16.69
N MET A 106 7.74 -1.19 -16.66
CA MET A 106 6.45 -1.24 -17.32
C MET A 106 6.65 -1.48 -18.82
N ILE A 107 6.22 -2.64 -19.32
CA ILE A 107 6.25 -2.91 -20.76
C ILE A 107 5.25 -1.94 -21.39
N LYS A 108 5.76 -0.89 -22.05
CA LYS A 108 4.94 -0.02 -22.90
C LYS A 108 4.38 -0.91 -24.00
N THR A 109 3.07 -1.16 -23.94
CA THR A 109 2.37 -1.80 -25.05
C THR A 109 2.56 -0.88 -26.27
N PRO A 110 3.02 -1.39 -27.43
CA PRO A 110 3.12 -0.57 -28.62
C PRO A 110 1.74 0.02 -28.93
N ASP A 111 1.69 1.33 -29.14
CA ASP A 111 0.48 1.99 -29.59
C ASP A 111 0.10 1.42 -30.97
N PRO A 112 -1.08 0.80 -31.14
CA PRO A 112 -1.50 0.29 -32.45
C PRO A 112 -1.61 1.40 -33.51
N GLN A 113 -1.60 2.69 -33.13
CA GLN A 113 -1.57 3.81 -34.05
C GLN A 113 -0.21 4.04 -34.73
N ASN A 114 0.88 3.40 -34.27
CA ASN A 114 2.23 3.61 -34.79
C ASN A 114 2.70 2.54 -35.79
N ILE A 115 1.81 1.62 -36.19
CA ILE A 115 2.12 0.52 -37.14
C ILE A 115 1.80 0.92 -38.60
N LEU A 116 1.13 2.07 -38.82
CA LEU A 116 0.71 2.50 -40.17
C LEU A 116 1.72 3.38 -40.93
N THR A 117 2.93 3.59 -40.41
CA THR A 117 3.93 4.51 -41.00
C THR A 117 5.25 3.82 -41.34
N VAL A 118 5.19 2.63 -41.94
CA VAL A 118 6.32 2.10 -42.72
C VAL A 118 5.77 1.60 -44.05
N GLN A 119 5.70 2.51 -45.02
CA GLN A 119 5.66 2.20 -46.45
C GLN A 119 7.03 2.53 -47.03
#